data_AF-A0A1B6J792-F1
#
_entry.id   AF-A0A1B6J792-F1
#
_cell.length_a   1.000
_cell.length_b   1.000
_cell.length_c   1.000
_cell.angle_alpha   90.00
_cell.angle_beta   90.00
_cell.angle_gamma   90.00
#
_symmetry.space_group_name_H-M   'P 1'
#
loop_
_entity.id
_entity.type
_entity.pdbx_description
1 polymer ?
#
loop_
_entity_poly.entity_id
_entity_poly.type
_entity_poly.pdbx_seq_one_letter_code
_entity_poly.pdbx_strand_id
1 'polypeptide(L)'
;PNSKAFTLLINNIAEKMKEAVDNDVFIPIYPRTIMDGRMSAFFQRQFASAVKLLSNIVRWQGLLSEEIICEIALDSLLNRYLLMAIRISDATEAAVKCHMVGSVLPRVWLHAGHTPSQLMPLLNQVKTISQQLDINKPLSRDALEKLSGLLKAAP
;
A
#
# COMPACT_ATOMS: atom_id res chain seq x y z
N PRO A 1 4.75 -30.65 -6.24
CA PRO A 1 4.14 -30.94 -4.92
C PRO A 1 2.68 -31.42 -5.06
N ASN A 2 2.41 -32.73 -4.90
CA ASN A 2 1.10 -33.36 -5.17
C ASN A 2 0.34 -33.77 -3.90
N SER A 3 0.48 -33.03 -2.80
CA SER A 3 -0.27 -33.29 -1.57
C SER A 3 -1.61 -32.56 -1.60
N LYS A 4 -2.72 -33.31 -1.68
CA LYS A 4 -4.08 -32.74 -1.62
C LYS A 4 -4.31 -31.93 -0.34
N ALA A 5 -3.79 -32.40 0.79
CA ALA A 5 -3.91 -31.71 2.08
C ALA A 5 -3.17 -30.37 2.07
N PHE A 6 -1.98 -30.32 1.45
CA PHE A 6 -1.22 -29.09 1.32
C PHE A 6 -1.94 -28.08 0.42
N THR A 7 -2.43 -28.50 -0.74
CA THR A 7 -3.21 -27.63 -1.64
C THR A 7 -4.45 -27.08 -0.94
N LEU A 8 -5.18 -27.92 -0.21
CA LEU A 8 -6.35 -27.48 0.55
C LEU A 8 -5.98 -26.44 1.62
N LEU A 9 -4.90 -26.68 2.37
CA LEU A 9 -4.41 -25.73 3.37
C LEU A 9 -4.06 -24.38 2.75
N ILE A 10 -3.32 -24.38 1.64
CA ILE A 10 -2.91 -23.17 0.93
C ILE A 10 -4.12 -22.37 0.42
N ASN A 11 -5.11 -23.05 -0.17
CA ASN A 11 -6.33 -22.41 -0.64
C ASN A 11 -7.13 -21.80 0.51
N ASN A 12 -7.30 -22.53 1.63
CA ASN A 12 -8.01 -22.04 2.80
C ASN A 12 -7.31 -20.81 3.42
N ILE A 13 -5.98 -20.79 3.44
CA ILE A 13 -5.22 -19.63 3.92
C ILE A 13 -5.47 -18.42 3.02
N ALA A 14 -5.42 -18.60 1.69
CA ALA A 14 -5.68 -17.51 0.75
C ALA A 14 -7.12 -16.97 0.89
N GLU A 15 -8.10 -17.85 1.07
CA GLU A 15 -9.50 -17.47 1.32
C GLU A 15 -9.64 -16.67 2.62
N LYS A 16 -9.00 -17.11 3.71
CA LYS A 16 -9.02 -16.36 4.98
C LYS A 16 -8.34 -15.01 4.90
N MET A 17 -7.29 -14.86 4.09
CA MET A 17 -6.69 -13.55 3.82
C MET A 17 -7.66 -12.62 3.07
N LYS A 18 -8.37 -13.15 2.06
CA LYS A 18 -9.40 -12.39 1.33
C LYS A 18 -10.50 -11.92 2.28
N GLU A 19 -11.04 -12.84 3.09
CA GLU A 19 -12.06 -12.51 4.10
C GLU A 19 -11.58 -11.45 5.10
N ALA A 20 -10.32 -11.52 5.56
CA ALA A 20 -9.78 -10.53 6.49
C ALA A 20 -9.66 -9.14 5.84
N VAL A 21 -9.28 -9.08 4.55
CA VAL A 21 -9.25 -7.80 3.83
C VAL A 21 -10.67 -7.25 3.64
N ASP A 22 -11.62 -8.08 3.23
CA ASP A 22 -12.98 -7.65 2.92
C ASP A 22 -13.79 -7.24 4.16
N ASN A 23 -13.63 -7.96 5.27
CA ASN A 23 -14.49 -7.80 6.44
C ASN A 23 -13.86 -6.92 7.53
N ASP A 24 -12.53 -6.92 7.68
CA ASP A 24 -11.86 -6.28 8.83
C ASP A 24 -11.18 -4.95 8.46
N VAL A 25 -10.95 -4.67 7.17
CA VAL A 25 -10.31 -3.42 6.74
C VAL A 25 -11.34 -2.31 6.60
N PHE A 26 -11.24 -1.34 7.51
CA PHE A 26 -12.00 -0.11 7.46
C PHE A 26 -11.08 1.10 7.61
N ILE A 27 -10.96 1.90 6.55
CA ILE A 27 -10.31 3.21 6.60
C ILE A 27 -11.38 4.26 6.28
N PRO A 28 -11.79 5.07 7.26
CA PRO A 28 -12.86 6.01 7.02
C PRO A 28 -12.36 7.18 6.16
N ILE A 29 -13.07 7.47 5.08
CA ILE A 29 -12.77 8.57 4.17
C ILE A 29 -13.70 9.73 4.51
N TYR A 30 -13.13 10.81 5.02
CA TYR A 30 -13.86 12.03 5.34
C TYR A 30 -13.30 13.22 4.55
N PRO A 31 -14.13 14.22 4.21
CA PRO A 31 -13.63 15.50 3.76
C PRO A 31 -12.64 16.09 4.76
N ARG A 32 -11.53 16.64 4.28
CA ARG A 32 -10.50 17.25 5.14
C ARG A 32 -11.06 18.33 6.07
N THR A 33 -12.10 19.04 5.64
CA THR A 33 -12.76 20.09 6.42
C THR A 33 -13.36 19.61 7.75
N ILE A 34 -13.65 18.32 7.87
CA ILE A 34 -14.24 17.72 9.07
C ILE A 34 -13.31 16.71 9.76
N MET A 35 -12.11 16.48 9.22
CA MET A 35 -11.10 15.63 9.86
C MET A 35 -10.38 16.40 10.96
N ASP A 36 -11.02 16.47 12.13
CA ASP A 36 -10.44 17.06 13.33
C ASP A 36 -9.86 16.02 14.30
N GLY A 37 -9.12 16.49 15.30
CA GLY A 37 -8.38 15.75 16.32
C GLY A 37 -8.53 14.23 16.34
N ARG A 38 -9.62 13.73 16.94
CA ARG A 38 -9.83 12.28 17.18
C ARG A 38 -10.07 11.49 15.88
N MET A 39 -10.74 12.09 14.91
CA MET A 39 -11.04 11.46 13.62
C MET A 39 -9.77 11.28 12.79
N SER A 40 -8.91 12.31 12.76
CA SER A 40 -7.60 12.23 12.11
C SER A 40 -6.72 11.14 12.76
N ALA A 41 -6.64 11.09 14.08
CA ALA A 41 -5.87 10.06 14.79
C ALA A 41 -6.41 8.63 14.55
N PHE A 42 -7.72 8.45 14.44
CA PHE A 42 -8.30 7.17 14.08
C PHE A 42 -7.94 6.77 12.63
N PHE A 43 -8.07 7.70 11.68
CA PHE A 43 -7.68 7.47 10.29
C PHE A 43 -6.21 7.06 10.14
N GLN A 44 -5.28 7.72 10.83
CA GLN A 44 -3.86 7.33 10.81
C GLN A 44 -3.64 5.91 11.35
N ARG A 45 -4.34 5.54 12.44
CA ARG A 45 -4.25 4.20 13.00
C ARG A 45 -4.79 3.15 12.04
N GLN A 46 -5.94 3.41 11.42
CA GLN A 46 -6.51 2.50 10.43
C GLN A 46 -5.59 2.34 9.21
N PHE A 47 -5.01 3.44 8.72
CA PHE A 47 -4.02 3.39 7.65
C PHE A 47 -2.79 2.55 8.04
N ALA A 48 -2.21 2.80 9.22
CA ALA A 48 -1.06 2.06 9.70
C ALA A 48 -1.37 0.56 9.90
N SER A 49 -2.56 0.22 10.41
CA SER A 49 -3.02 -1.17 10.52
C SER A 49 -3.14 -1.86 9.16
N ALA A 50 -3.69 -1.17 8.16
CA ALA A 50 -3.77 -1.68 6.78
C ALA A 50 -2.38 -1.86 6.15
N VAL A 51 -1.42 -0.97 6.41
CA VAL A 51 -0.01 -1.17 5.98
C VAL A 51 0.63 -2.38 6.64
N LYS A 52 0.35 -2.64 7.93
CA LYS A 52 0.83 -3.85 8.61
C LYS A 52 0.22 -5.11 8.00
N LEU A 53 -1.07 -5.10 7.69
CA LEU A 53 -1.73 -6.21 7.00
C LEU A 53 -1.11 -6.45 5.61
N LEU A 54 -0.85 -5.39 4.84
CA LEU A 54 -0.15 -5.48 3.57
C LEU A 54 1.21 -6.18 3.73
N SER A 55 2.00 -5.75 4.72
CA SER A 55 3.30 -6.37 5.05
C SER A 55 3.17 -7.86 5.38
N ASN A 56 2.10 -8.27 6.05
CA ASN A 56 1.86 -9.67 6.38
C ASN A 56 1.48 -10.47 5.14
N ILE A 57 0.61 -9.95 4.27
CA ILE A 57 0.19 -10.66 3.04
C ILE A 57 1.40 -10.88 2.12
N VAL A 58 2.21 -9.86 1.83
CA VAL A 58 3.32 -9.99 0.87
C VAL A 58 4.43 -10.94 1.34
N ARG A 59 4.54 -11.22 2.65
CA ARG A 59 5.49 -12.22 3.19
C ARG A 59 5.16 -13.66 2.79
N TRP A 60 3.97 -13.91 2.22
CA TRP A 60 3.58 -15.22 1.70
C TRP A 60 4.04 -15.48 0.27
N GLN A 61 4.81 -14.55 -0.32
CA GLN A 61 5.54 -14.83 -1.56
C GLN A 61 6.41 -16.08 -1.41
N GLY A 62 6.39 -16.93 -2.44
CA GLY A 62 7.07 -18.23 -2.43
C GLY A 62 6.26 -19.37 -1.82
N LEU A 63 5.18 -19.08 -1.08
CA LEU A 63 4.20 -20.07 -0.63
C LEU A 63 2.90 -19.99 -1.43
N LEU A 64 2.39 -18.78 -1.65
CA LEU A 64 1.27 -18.49 -2.54
C LEU A 64 1.80 -18.07 -3.91
N SER A 65 0.98 -18.30 -4.94
CA SER A 65 1.30 -17.81 -6.28
C SER A 65 1.33 -16.28 -6.30
N GLU A 66 2.15 -15.71 -7.19
CA GLU A 66 2.28 -14.27 -7.30
C GLU A 66 0.95 -13.61 -7.68
N GLU A 67 0.13 -14.27 -8.50
CA GLU A 67 -1.20 -13.81 -8.88
C GLU A 67 -2.11 -13.64 -7.67
N ILE A 68 -2.16 -14.64 -6.77
CA ILE A 68 -2.98 -14.59 -5.55
C ILE A 68 -2.48 -13.49 -4.61
N ILE A 69 -1.15 -13.37 -4.44
CA ILE A 69 -0.56 -12.31 -3.61
C ILE A 69 -0.92 -10.94 -4.15
N CYS A 70 -0.77 -10.70 -5.46
CA CYS A 70 -1.09 -9.44 -6.10
C CYS A 70 -2.59 -9.10 -6.01
N GLU A 71 -3.47 -10.08 -6.22
CA GLU A 71 -4.92 -9.89 -6.06
C GLU A 71 -5.27 -9.40 -4.65
N ILE A 72 -4.76 -10.06 -3.61
CA ILE A 72 -5.11 -9.74 -2.22
C ILE A 72 -4.40 -8.45 -1.76
N ALA A 73 -3.09 -8.37 -1.97
CA ALA A 73 -2.26 -7.27 -1.46
C ALA A 73 -2.44 -5.97 -2.25
N LEU A 74 -2.44 -6.06 -3.58
CA LEU A 74 -2.41 -4.88 -4.45
C LEU A 74 -3.81 -4.45 -4.86
N ASP A 75 -4.65 -5.36 -5.35
CA ASP A 75 -5.99 -4.99 -5.80
C ASP A 75 -6.94 -4.74 -4.61
N SER A 76 -7.12 -5.75 -3.75
CA SER A 76 -8.12 -5.71 -2.70
C SER A 76 -7.75 -4.82 -1.51
N LEU A 77 -6.44 -4.63 -1.22
CA LEU A 77 -5.99 -3.82 -0.08
C LEU A 77 -5.39 -2.47 -0.50
N LEU A 78 -4.32 -2.48 -1.29
CA LEU A 78 -3.64 -1.23 -1.67
C LEU A 78 -4.52 -0.33 -2.52
N ASN A 79 -5.01 -0.83 -3.65
CA ASN A 79 -5.75 -0.03 -4.63
C ASN A 79 -7.13 0.36 -4.12
N ARG A 80 -7.81 -0.53 -3.38
CA ARG A 80 -9.15 -0.28 -2.84
C ARG A 80 -9.15 0.67 -1.64
N TYR A 81 -8.18 0.57 -0.72
CA TYR A 81 -8.21 1.31 0.55
C TYR A 81 -7.05 2.30 0.71
N LEU A 82 -5.82 1.81 0.68
CA LEU A 82 -4.63 2.63 1.00
C LEU A 82 -4.41 3.76 -0.01
N LEU A 83 -4.63 3.50 -1.31
CA LEU A 83 -4.45 4.48 -2.36
C LEU A 83 -5.42 5.66 -2.23
N MET A 84 -6.67 5.40 -1.82
CA MET A 84 -7.64 6.47 -1.57
C MET A 84 -7.20 7.34 -0.39
N ALA A 85 -6.72 6.70 0.70
CA ALA A 85 -6.19 7.41 1.86
C ALA A 85 -4.98 8.31 1.50
N ILE A 86 -4.12 7.85 0.59
CA ILE A 86 -3.02 8.66 0.05
C ILE A 86 -3.56 9.86 -0.75
N ARG A 87 -4.53 9.64 -1.64
CA ARG A 87 -5.08 10.68 -2.54
C ARG A 87 -5.78 11.83 -1.82
N ILE A 88 -6.43 11.57 -0.69
CA ILE A 88 -7.12 12.61 0.08
C ILE A 88 -6.18 13.41 1.00
N SER A 89 -4.94 12.95 1.19
CA SER A 89 -3.94 13.59 2.06
C SER A 89 -3.32 14.80 1.38
N ASP A 90 -2.71 15.71 2.14
CA ASP A 90 -1.85 16.74 1.53
C ASP A 90 -0.55 16.12 1.01
N ALA A 91 0.20 16.83 0.16
CA ALA A 91 1.38 16.27 -0.50
C ALA A 91 2.45 15.75 0.47
N THR A 92 2.64 16.42 1.62
CA THR A 92 3.66 16.03 2.60
C THR A 92 3.22 14.77 3.35
N GLU A 93 1.98 14.74 3.80
CA GLU A 93 1.39 13.58 4.47
C GLU A 93 1.27 12.38 3.52
N ALA A 94 0.86 12.61 2.28
CA ALA A 94 0.77 11.59 1.24
C ALA A 94 2.14 10.96 0.97
N ALA A 95 3.22 11.75 0.94
CA ALA A 95 4.57 11.24 0.78
C ALA A 95 4.99 10.30 1.93
N VAL A 96 4.65 10.64 3.18
CA VAL A 96 4.90 9.76 4.34
C VAL A 96 4.13 8.45 4.20
N LYS A 97 2.86 8.50 3.78
CA LYS A 97 2.03 7.31 3.57
C LYS A 97 2.53 6.44 2.43
N CYS A 98 2.94 7.04 1.31
CA CYS A 98 3.61 6.33 0.23
C CYS A 98 4.87 5.62 0.72
N HIS A 99 5.68 6.28 1.54
CA HIS A 99 6.87 5.67 2.13
C HIS A 99 6.53 4.48 3.05
N MET A 100 5.50 4.61 3.90
CA MET A 100 5.04 3.50 4.74
C MET A 100 4.65 2.28 3.88
N VAL A 101 3.88 2.49 2.80
CA VAL A 101 3.51 1.43 1.86
C VAL A 101 4.76 0.87 1.17
N GLY A 102 5.60 1.72 0.59
CA GLY A 102 6.80 1.30 -0.13
C GLY A 102 7.80 0.52 0.74
N SER A 103 7.86 0.83 2.04
CA SER A 103 8.76 0.15 2.99
C SER A 103 8.38 -1.31 3.27
N VAL A 104 7.13 -1.70 3.02
CA VAL A 104 6.65 -3.06 3.26
C VAL A 104 6.52 -3.89 1.99
N LEU A 105 6.67 -3.29 0.81
CA LEU A 105 6.59 -4.01 -0.46
C LEU A 105 7.82 -4.92 -0.66
N PRO A 106 7.64 -6.07 -1.34
CA PRO A 106 8.76 -6.86 -1.86
C PRO A 106 9.70 -5.99 -2.69
N ARG A 107 11.00 -5.99 -2.35
CA ARG A 107 12.00 -5.19 -3.06
C ARG A 107 12.07 -5.54 -4.56
N VAL A 108 11.80 -6.80 -4.92
CA VAL A 108 11.79 -7.26 -6.31
C VAL A 108 10.77 -6.50 -7.16
N TRP A 109 9.60 -6.16 -6.60
CA TRP A 109 8.56 -5.38 -7.28
C TRP A 109 8.93 -3.93 -7.56
N LEU A 110 10.04 -3.44 -6.99
CA LEU A 110 10.55 -2.08 -7.20
C LEU A 110 11.68 -2.05 -8.21
N HIS A 111 12.06 -3.18 -8.80
CA HIS A 111 13.05 -3.25 -9.87
C HIS A 111 12.39 -3.23 -11.25
N ALA A 112 13.07 -2.62 -12.21
CA ALA A 112 12.62 -2.58 -13.60
C ALA A 112 12.31 -4.00 -14.13
N GLY A 113 11.18 -4.13 -14.83
CA GLY A 113 10.73 -5.38 -15.43
C GLY A 113 10.05 -6.37 -14.47
N HIS A 114 10.03 -6.10 -13.16
CA HIS A 114 9.44 -6.98 -12.14
C HIS A 114 8.28 -6.31 -11.38
N THR A 115 7.94 -5.08 -11.75
CA THR A 115 6.84 -4.32 -11.14
C THR A 115 5.49 -4.90 -11.55
N PRO A 116 4.66 -5.39 -10.60
CA PRO A 116 3.30 -5.81 -10.91
C PRO A 116 2.49 -4.64 -11.48
N SER A 117 1.67 -4.90 -12.50
CA SER A 117 0.85 -3.86 -13.13
C SER A 117 -0.12 -3.22 -12.13
N GLN A 118 -0.58 -3.97 -11.13
CA GLN A 118 -1.42 -3.51 -10.04
C GLN A 118 -0.74 -2.45 -9.15
N LEU A 119 0.58 -2.32 -9.19
CA LEU A 119 1.34 -1.30 -8.43
C LEU A 119 1.39 0.06 -9.16
N MET A 120 1.06 0.08 -10.45
CA MET A 120 1.10 1.28 -11.29
C MET A 120 0.26 2.45 -10.77
N PRO A 121 -0.96 2.26 -10.23
CA PRO A 121 -1.74 3.34 -9.65
C PRO A 121 -1.01 4.07 -8.50
N LEU A 122 -0.28 3.33 -7.65
CA LEU A 122 0.55 3.91 -6.59
C LEU A 122 1.73 4.68 -7.18
N LEU A 123 2.46 4.09 -8.13
CA LEU A 123 3.65 4.72 -8.72
C LEU A 123 3.31 6.01 -9.48
N ASN A 124 2.18 6.02 -10.18
CA ASN A 124 1.64 7.23 -10.80
C ASN A 124 1.24 8.27 -9.75
N GLN A 125 0.62 7.86 -8.64
CA GLN A 125 0.29 8.76 -7.54
C GLN A 125 1.55 9.36 -6.89
N VAL A 126 2.61 8.57 -6.72
CA VAL A 126 3.91 9.03 -6.19
C VAL A 126 4.51 10.11 -7.09
N LYS A 127 4.46 9.94 -8.41
CA LYS A 127 4.90 10.99 -9.36
C LYS A 127 4.09 12.28 -9.17
N THR A 128 2.76 12.17 -9.13
CA THR A 128 1.88 13.33 -8.93
C THR A 128 2.20 14.06 -7.62
N ILE A 129 2.41 13.34 -6.53
CA ILE A 129 2.78 13.93 -5.23
C ILE A 129 4.14 14.63 -5.34
N SER A 130 5.14 14.00 -5.97
CA SER A 130 6.48 14.59 -6.11
C SER A 130 6.47 15.94 -6.84
N GLN A 131 5.58 16.12 -7.82
CA GLN A 131 5.41 17.36 -8.57
C GLN A 131 4.73 18.46 -7.75
N GLN A 132 3.99 18.11 -6.70
CA GLN A 132 3.31 19.06 -5.80
C GLN A 132 4.22 19.55 -4.67
N LEU A 133 5.36 18.89 -4.44
CA LEU A 133 6.29 19.21 -3.36
C LEU A 133 7.25 20.34 -3.78
N ASP A 134 7.23 21.44 -3.03
CA ASP A 134 8.12 22.58 -3.26
C ASP A 134 9.52 22.32 -2.67
N ILE A 135 10.52 22.06 -3.52
CA ILE A 135 11.91 21.75 -3.12
C ILE A 135 12.58 22.85 -2.29
N ASN A 136 12.05 24.06 -2.25
CA ASN A 136 12.61 25.15 -1.44
C ASN A 136 12.21 25.05 0.04
N LYS A 137 11.21 24.23 0.37
CA LYS A 137 10.77 24.01 1.75
C LYS A 137 11.44 22.76 2.34
N PRO A 138 12.07 22.84 3.54
CA PRO A 138 12.72 21.71 4.17
C PRO A 138 11.82 20.47 4.31
N LEU A 139 10.56 20.66 4.73
CA LEU A 139 9.59 19.56 4.89
C LEU A 139 9.30 18.83 3.57
N SER A 140 9.26 19.56 2.46
CA SER A 140 9.05 18.97 1.13
C SER A 140 10.28 18.19 0.66
N ARG A 141 11.50 18.62 1.02
CA ARG A 141 12.73 17.88 0.71
C ARG A 141 12.73 16.53 1.42
N ASP A 142 12.43 16.52 2.72
CA ASP A 142 12.32 15.28 3.50
C ASP A 142 11.22 14.36 2.95
N ALA A 143 10.13 14.92 2.42
CA ALA A 143 9.07 14.18 1.76
C ALA A 143 9.53 13.57 0.42
N LEU A 144 10.30 14.31 -0.39
CA LEU A 144 10.88 13.79 -1.63
C LEU A 144 11.88 12.67 -1.38
N GLU A 145 12.73 12.78 -0.36
CA GLU A 145 13.67 11.72 0.03
C GLU A 145 12.94 10.42 0.38
N LYS A 146 11.84 10.53 1.13
CA LYS A 146 10.95 9.39 1.46
C LYS A 146 10.36 8.70 0.24
N LEU A 147 10.10 9.44 -0.84
CA LEU A 147 9.55 8.92 -2.10
C LEU A 147 10.61 8.33 -3.04
N SER A 148 11.89 8.62 -2.82
CA SER A 148 12.97 8.31 -3.77
C SER A 148 13.04 6.83 -4.20
N GLY A 149 12.78 5.90 -3.28
CA GLY A 149 12.73 4.47 -3.59
C GLY A 149 11.60 4.08 -4.54
N LEU A 150 10.41 4.65 -4.37
CA LEU A 150 9.25 4.39 -5.23
C LEU A 150 9.36 5.13 -6.57
N LEU A 151 9.95 6.33 -6.58
CA LEU A 151 10.17 7.10 -7.81
C LEU A 151 11.10 6.38 -8.78
N LYS A 152 12.12 5.68 -8.28
CA LYS A 152 13.02 4.86 -9.11
C LYS A 152 12.33 3.65 -9.75
N ALA A 153 11.26 3.16 -9.13
CA ALA A 153 10.47 2.03 -9.64
C ALA A 153 9.38 2.47 -10.63
N ALA A 154 9.06 3.77 -10.66
CA ALA A 154 8.04 4.31 -11.54
C ALA A 154 8.60 4.46 -12.97
N PRO A 155 7.87 4.02 -14.01
CA PRO A 155 8.39 3.98 -15.39
C PRO A 155 8.57 5.35 -16.05
#